data_AF-A0A653SCD4-F1
#
_entry.id   AF-A0A653SCD4-F1
#
_cell.length_a   1.000
_cell.length_b   1.000
_cell.length_c   1.000
_cell.angle_alpha   90.00
_cell.angle_beta   90.00
_cell.angle_gamma   90.00
#
_symmetry.space_group_name_H-M   'P 1'
#
loop_
_entity.id
_entity.type
_entity.pdbx_description
1 polymer ?
#
loop_
_entity_poly.entity_id
_entity_poly.type
_entity_poly.pdbx_seq_one_letter_code
_entity_poly.pdbx_strand_id
1 'polypeptide(L)' 'MLKKVFNQTGIKVLSNEEKKNINGGLACRPDGSCPRGSYCVTSGTFEGLCRPL' A
#
# COMPACT_ATOMS: atom_id res chain seq x y z
N MET A 1 2.61 -13.87 21.49
CA MET A 1 1.52 -14.78 21.04
C MET A 1 1.13 -14.63 19.56
N LEU A 2 1.88 -13.90 18.70
CA LEU A 2 1.61 -13.88 17.25
C LEU A 2 2.11 -15.12 16.48
N LYS A 3 3.17 -15.80 16.96
CA LYS A 3 3.82 -16.92 16.25
C LYS A 3 2.89 -18.12 16.00
N LYS A 4 1.86 -18.31 16.84
CA LYS A 4 0.88 -19.41 16.68
C LYS A 4 -0.15 -19.14 15.58
N VAL A 5 -0.40 -17.87 15.25
CA VAL A 5 -1.34 -17.49 14.20
C VAL A 5 -0.71 -17.76 12.82
N PHE A 6 0.56 -17.40 12.64
CA PHE A 6 1.29 -17.58 11.37
C PHE A 6 1.41 -19.03 10.89
N ASN A 7 1.24 -20.02 11.76
CA ASN A 7 1.33 -21.44 11.42
C ASN A 7 -0.01 -22.04 10.93
N GLN A 8 -1.06 -21.22 10.76
CA GLN A 8 -2.33 -21.65 10.19
C GLN A 8 -2.25 -21.63 8.66
N THR A 9 -2.65 -22.72 8.03
CA THR A 9 -2.74 -22.88 6.58
C THR A 9 -3.60 -21.76 5.99
N GLY A 10 -2.98 -20.90 5.17
CA GLY A 10 -3.66 -19.77 4.52
C GLY A 10 -3.18 -18.38 4.96
N ILE A 11 -2.38 -18.27 6.03
CA ILE A 11 -1.81 -16.97 6.43
C ILE A 11 -0.53 -16.70 5.65
N LYS A 12 -0.62 -15.85 4.63
CA LYS A 12 0.57 -15.33 3.94
C LYS A 12 1.23 -14.24 4.78
N VAL A 13 2.46 -14.51 5.24
CA VAL A 13 3.31 -13.46 5.79
C VAL A 13 3.75 -12.56 4.66
N LEU A 14 3.26 -11.33 4.66
CA LEU A 14 3.62 -10.34 3.65
C LEU A 14 5.12 -10.03 3.75
N SER A 15 5.78 -10.03 2.59
CA SER A 15 7.15 -9.53 2.49
C SER A 15 7.20 -8.04 2.85
N ASN A 16 8.39 -7.51 3.13
CA ASN A 16 8.53 -6.07 3.41
C ASN A 16 8.09 -5.21 2.21
N GLU A 17 8.24 -5.71 0.98
CA GLU A 17 7.74 -5.04 -0.24
C GLU A 17 6.22 -5.08 -0.33
N GLU A 18 5.60 -6.20 0.00
CA GLU A 18 4.14 -6.32 0.03
C GLU A 18 3.52 -5.44 1.12
N LYS A 19 4.17 -5.37 2.29
CA LYS A 19 3.77 -4.45 3.37
C LYS A 19 3.85 -2.99 2.94
N LYS A 20 4.86 -2.59 2.16
CA LYS A 20 4.96 -1.24 1.60
C LYS A 20 3.84 -0.93 0.63
N ASN A 21 3.37 -1.92 -0.14
CA ASN A 21 2.24 -1.74 -1.06
C ASN A 21 0.89 -1.65 -0.32
N ILE A 22 0.77 -2.33 0.83
CA ILE A 22 -0.47 -2.40 1.62
C ILE A 22 -0.61 -1.24 2.61
N ASN A 23 0.47 -0.80 3.27
CA ASN A 23 0.44 0.24 4.30
C ASN A 23 0.25 1.68 3.77
N GLY A 24 -0.31 1.81 2.56
CA GLY A 24 -0.57 3.08 1.91
C GLY A 24 0.65 3.56 1.16
N GLY A 25 0.53 3.62 -0.17
CA GLY A 25 1.52 4.27 -1.02
C GLY A 25 1.76 5.72 -0.60
N LEU A 26 2.76 6.36 -1.20
CA LEU A 26 3.06 7.77 -0.93
C LEU A 26 1.77 8.62 -1.06
N ALA A 27 1.46 9.42 -0.04
CA ALA A 27 0.32 10.32 -0.11
C ALA A 27 0.52 11.30 -1.28
N CYS A 28 -0.53 11.47 -2.09
CA CYS A 28 -0.54 12.37 -3.23
C CYS A 28 -1.81 13.21 -3.19
N ARG A 29 -1.74 14.38 -3.83
CA ARG A 29 -2.89 15.22 -4.11
C ARG A 29 -3.22 15.11 -5.61
N PRO A 30 -4.42 15.52 -6.07
CA PRO A 30 -4.76 15.53 -7.50
C PRO A 30 -3.73 16.29 -8.36
N ASP A 31 -3.05 17.26 -7.77
CA ASP A 31 -1.98 18.11 -8.29
C ASP A 31 -0.55 17.65 -7.88
N GLY A 32 -0.44 16.56 -7.12
CA GLY A 32 0.81 16.08 -6.52
C GLY A 32 1.55 15.03 -7.36
N SER A 33 2.88 15.04 -7.24
CA SER A 33 3.79 14.16 -7.98
C SER A 33 3.91 12.77 -7.33
N CYS A 34 3.44 11.74 -8.03
CA CYS A 34 3.81 10.36 -7.70
C CYS A 34 5.15 9.99 -8.33
N PRO A 35 5.94 9.08 -7.71
CA PRO A 35 7.20 8.61 -8.28
C PRO A 35 6.97 7.94 -9.64
N ARG A 36 7.99 7.98 -10.50
CA ARG A 36 7.94 7.44 -11.87
C ARG A 36 7.52 5.96 -11.85
N GLY A 37 6.49 5.61 -12.62
CA GLY A 37 5.90 4.26 -12.61
C GLY A 37 4.70 4.08 -11.66
N SER A 38 4.18 5.17 -11.11
CA SER A 38 2.98 5.16 -10.27
C SER A 38 2.06 6.33 -10.60
N TYR A 39 0.77 6.20 -10.28
CA TYR A 39 -0.27 7.21 -10.50
C TYR A 39 -1.03 7.50 -9.21
N CYS A 40 -1.52 8.73 -9.06
CA CYS A 40 -2.29 9.12 -7.88
C CYS A 40 -3.71 8.58 -7.99
N VAL A 41 -4.12 7.74 -7.03
CA VAL A 41 -5.50 7.27 -6.90
C VAL A 41 -6.15 8.02 -5.75
N THR A 42 -7.16 8.84 -6.06
CA THR A 42 -7.91 9.63 -5.09
C THR A 42 -9.20 8.91 -4.67
N SER A 43 -9.41 8.77 -3.37
CA SER A 43 -10.69 8.34 -2.79
C SER A 43 -11.31 9.54 -2.06
N GLY A 44 -12.14 10.30 -2.75
CA GLY A 44 -12.70 11.56 -2.24
C GLY A 44 -11.76 12.76 -2.42
N THR A 45 -12.12 13.89 -1.81
CA THR A 45 -11.55 15.21 -2.14
C THR A 45 -10.15 15.46 -1.55
N PHE A 46 -9.75 14.72 -0.51
CA PHE A 46 -8.54 15.01 0.27
C PHE A 46 -7.58 13.84 0.47
N GLU A 47 -7.93 12.64 -0.01
CA GLU A 47 -7.15 11.42 0.23
C GLU A 47 -6.71 10.82 -1.11
N GLY A 48 -5.45 11.04 -1.48
CA GLY A 48 -4.81 10.40 -2.61
C GLY A 48 -3.63 9.55 -2.17
N LEU A 49 -3.49 8.36 -2.75
CA LEU A 49 -2.34 7.49 -2.56
C LEU A 49 -1.74 7.11 -3.92
N CYS A 50 -0.42 7.18 -4.05
CA CYS A 50 0.27 6.70 -5.23
C CYS A 50 0.15 5.18 -5.31
N ARG A 51 -0.35 4.69 -6.45
CA ARG A 51 -0.43 3.28 -6.78
C ARG A 51 0.47 2.98 -7.99
N PRO A 52 1.16 1.84 -8.02
CA PRO A 52 1.91 1.44 -9.21
C PRO A 52 0.99 1.39 -10.44
N LEU A 53 1.50 1.78 -11.60
CA LEU A 53 0.84 1.61 -12.90
C LEU A 53 0.54 0.13 -13.19
#